data_AF-A0A7Z0WHR4-F1
#
_entry.id   AF-A0A7Z0WHR4-F1
#
_cell.length_a   1.000
_cell.length_b   1.000
_cell.length_c   1.000
_cell.angle_alpha   90.00
_cell.angle_beta   90.00
_cell.angle_gamma   90.00
#
_symmetry.space_group_name_H-M   'P 1'
#
loop_
_entity.id
_entity.type
_entity.pdbx_description
1 polymer ?
#
loop_
_entity_poly.entity_id
_entity_poly.type
_entity_poly.pdbx_seq_one_letter_code
_entity_poly.pdbx_strand_id
1 'polypeptide(L)'
;MAVSDGERDYQVDPGELRVAGGNVADAVGPADGVDLVTSGENAYGVGDVHAGLARFCATWTIAIGALSARADSAAAALVAAADTYDAQEAEAARSVTSVAGG
;
A
#
# COMPACT_ATOMS: atom_id res chain seq x y z
N MET A 1 -41.97 1.40 19.10
CA MET A 1 -40.65 0.76 19.32
C MET A 1 -40.25 0.11 18.01
N ALA A 2 -39.43 0.78 17.21
CA ALA A 2 -38.87 0.23 15.98
C ALA A 2 -37.50 0.88 15.77
N VAL A 3 -36.51 0.04 16.07
CA VAL A 3 -35.06 0.07 15.88
C VAL A 3 -34.49 1.32 15.20
N SER A 4 -33.67 2.04 15.98
CA SER A 4 -32.88 3.17 15.53
C SER A 4 -31.90 2.78 14.42
N ASP A 5 -31.87 3.68 13.45
CA ASP A 5 -30.83 4.02 12.49
C ASP A 5 -29.40 3.60 12.90
N GLY A 6 -28.74 2.82 12.05
CA GLY A 6 -27.34 3.09 11.71
C GLY A 6 -26.20 2.51 12.54
N GLU A 7 -26.34 1.44 13.32
CA GLU A 7 -25.17 0.67 13.78
C GLU A 7 -24.61 -0.13 12.60
N ARG A 8 -23.84 0.53 11.72
CA ARG A 8 -22.84 -0.20 10.95
C ARG A 8 -21.86 -0.73 11.99
N ASP A 9 -21.72 -2.05 12.06
CA ASP A 9 -20.67 -2.71 12.83
C ASP A 9 -19.33 -2.11 12.35
N TYR A 10 -18.75 -1.19 13.13
CA TYR A 10 -17.45 -0.57 12.86
C TYR A 10 -16.30 -1.51 13.26
N GLN A 11 -16.55 -2.81 13.27
CA GLN A 11 -15.53 -3.79 13.57
C GLN A 11 -14.59 -3.88 12.37
N VAL A 12 -13.46 -3.19 12.48
CA VAL A 12 -12.39 -3.26 11.50
C VAL A 12 -11.64 -4.57 11.69
N ASP A 13 -11.61 -5.42 10.66
CA ASP A 13 -10.85 -6.68 10.67
C ASP A 13 -9.35 -6.39 10.41
N PRO A 14 -8.46 -6.65 11.39
CA PRO A 14 -7.02 -6.49 11.21
C PRO A 14 -6.46 -7.38 10.07
N GLY A 15 -7.08 -8.53 9.81
CA GLY A 15 -6.75 -9.42 8.69
C GLY A 15 -7.00 -8.77 7.33
N GLU A 16 -8.13 -8.09 7.14
CA GLU A 16 -8.44 -7.38 5.90
C GLU A 16 -7.47 -6.22 5.64
N LEU A 17 -7.07 -5.49 6.69
CA LEU A 17 -6.06 -4.43 6.57
C LEU A 17 -4.70 -4.96 6.12
N ARG A 18 -4.28 -6.12 6.66
CA ARG A 18 -3.02 -6.78 6.26
C ARG A 18 -3.07 -7.24 4.81
N VAL A 19 -4.18 -7.84 4.39
CA VAL A 19 -4.39 -8.25 2.99
C VAL A 19 -4.37 -7.02 2.07
N ALA A 20 -5.05 -5.93 2.44
CA ALA A 20 -5.03 -4.69 1.70
C ALA A 20 -3.60 -4.11 1.58
N GLY A 21 -2.82 -4.11 2.66
CA GLY A 21 -1.42 -3.68 2.66
C GLY A 21 -0.56 -4.54 1.73
N GLY A 22 -0.72 -5.86 1.76
CA GLY A 22 -0.05 -6.78 0.84
C GLY A 22 -0.39 -6.51 -0.62
N ASN A 23 -1.68 -6.36 -0.94
CA ASN A 23 -2.15 -6.06 -2.30
C ASN A 23 -1.57 -4.74 -2.84
N VAL A 24 -1.42 -3.72 -1.99
CA VAL A 24 -0.82 -2.43 -2.38
C VAL A 24 0.66 -2.59 -2.72
N ALA A 25 1.42 -3.37 -1.94
CA ALA A 25 2.82 -3.65 -2.22
C ALA A 25 2.98 -4.49 -3.51
N ASP A 26 2.16 -5.54 -3.66
CA ASP A 26 2.18 -6.46 -4.81
C ASP A 26 1.82 -5.75 -6.13
N ALA A 27 0.97 -4.72 -6.09
CA ALA A 27 0.60 -3.97 -7.28
C ALA A 27 1.77 -3.16 -7.87
N VAL A 28 2.73 -2.73 -7.04
CA VAL A 28 3.82 -1.86 -7.48
C VAL A 28 5.11 -2.63 -7.75
N GLY A 29 5.36 -3.75 -7.06
CA GLY A 29 6.54 -4.60 -7.28
C GLY A 29 6.82 -4.97 -8.75
N PRO A 30 5.83 -5.36 -9.57
CA PRO A 30 6.05 -5.69 -10.98
C PRO A 30 6.54 -4.52 -11.84
N ALA A 31 6.16 -3.29 -11.49
CA ALA A 31 6.53 -2.11 -12.24
C ALA A 31 7.90 -1.54 -11.82
N ASP A 32 8.29 -1.71 -10.55
CA ASP A 32 9.64 -1.37 -10.05
C ASP A 32 10.73 -2.23 -10.70
N GLY A 33 10.42 -3.47 -11.06
CA GLY A 33 11.35 -4.38 -11.74
C GLY A 33 11.60 -4.10 -13.22
N VAL A 34 10.93 -3.11 -13.82
CA VAL A 34 11.07 -2.79 -15.25
C VAL A 34 12.17 -1.75 -15.45
N ASP A 35 13.36 -2.21 -15.84
CA ASP A 35 14.46 -1.35 -16.26
C ASP A 35 14.31 -0.93 -17.74
N LEU A 36 13.73 0.26 -17.95
CA LEU A 36 13.62 0.86 -19.28
C LEU A 36 14.91 1.61 -19.62
N VAL A 37 15.93 0.88 -20.04
CA VAL A 37 17.16 1.47 -20.59
C VAL A 37 17.01 1.81 -22.07
N THR A 38 17.52 2.98 -22.46
CA THR A 38 17.72 3.31 -23.87
C THR A 38 18.91 2.52 -24.40
N SER A 39 18.73 1.82 -25.52
CA SER A 39 19.87 1.37 -26.32
C SER A 39 20.67 2.61 -26.78
N GLY A 40 22.00 2.51 -26.86
CA GLY A 40 22.90 3.66 -27.08
C GLY A 40 22.51 4.58 -28.25
N GLU A 41 23.01 5.82 -28.26
CA GLU A 41 22.55 6.97 -29.10
C GLU A 41 22.25 6.66 -30.58
N ASN A 42 22.88 5.64 -31.18
CA ASN A 42 22.70 5.28 -32.59
C ASN A 42 21.69 4.14 -32.85
N ALA A 43 21.10 3.53 -31.83
CA ALA A 43 20.26 2.34 -31.99
C ALA A 43 18.92 2.60 -32.70
N TYR A 44 18.41 3.84 -32.64
CA TYR A 44 17.09 4.20 -33.17
C TYR A 44 17.14 5.09 -34.42
N GLY A 45 18.34 5.40 -34.94
CA GLY A 45 18.55 6.02 -36.26
C GLY A 45 18.02 7.45 -36.47
N VAL A 46 17.24 8.01 -35.53
CA VAL A 46 16.63 9.34 -35.61
C VAL A 46 16.72 10.03 -34.25
N GLY A 47 17.32 11.22 -34.20
CA GLY A 47 17.55 11.97 -32.96
C GLY A 47 16.28 12.25 -32.15
N ASP A 48 15.16 12.54 -32.81
CA ASP A 48 13.89 12.81 -32.15
C ASP A 48 13.27 11.57 -31.49
N VAL A 49 13.40 10.39 -32.11
CA VAL A 49 12.91 9.12 -31.55
C VAL A 49 13.74 8.73 -30.33
N HIS A 50 15.07 8.87 -30.42
CA HIS A 50 15.96 8.65 -29.28
C HIS A 50 15.66 9.61 -28.13
N ALA A 51 15.51 10.91 -28.42
CA ALA A 51 15.18 11.91 -27.41
C ALA A 51 13.80 11.67 -26.77
N GLY A 52 12.80 11.29 -27.56
CA GLY A 52 11.48 10.93 -27.07
C GLY A 52 11.50 9.72 -26.14
N LEU A 53 12.22 8.66 -26.53
CA LEU A 53 12.38 7.46 -25.71
C LEU A 53 13.17 7.75 -24.42
N ALA A 54 14.28 8.49 -24.50
CA ALA A 54 15.06 8.90 -23.33
C ALA A 54 14.20 9.70 -22.33
N ARG A 55 13.38 10.62 -22.83
CA ARG A 55 12.43 11.38 -21.99
C ARG A 55 11.38 10.48 -21.34
N PHE A 56 10.86 9.51 -22.09
CA PHE A 56 9.92 8.53 -21.55
C PHE A 56 10.56 7.68 -20.45
N CYS A 57 11.75 7.12 -20.68
CA CYS A 57 12.50 6.34 -19.70
C CYS A 57 12.75 7.15 -18.42
N ALA A 58 13.23 8.39 -18.53
CA ALA A 58 13.43 9.27 -17.37
C ALA A 58 12.12 9.54 -16.61
N THR A 59 11.02 9.75 -17.32
CA THR A 59 9.70 9.95 -16.70
C THR A 59 9.22 8.71 -15.98
N TRP A 60 9.39 7.54 -16.60
CA TRP A 60 9.05 6.24 -16.01
C TRP A 60 9.80 6.03 -14.70
N THR A 61 11.13 6.18 -14.68
CA THR A 61 11.96 6.01 -13.48
C THR A 61 11.51 6.91 -12.33
N ILE A 62 11.19 8.18 -12.60
CA ILE A 62 10.70 9.11 -11.58
C ILE A 62 9.31 8.70 -11.08
N ALA A 63 8.40 8.39 -11.99
CA ALA A 63 7.02 8.06 -11.66
C ALA A 63 6.93 6.76 -10.86
N ILE A 64 7.68 5.72 -11.26
CA ILE A 64 7.67 4.45 -10.56
C ILE A 64 8.26 4.58 -9.16
N GLY A 65 9.39 5.26 -8.99
CA GLY A 65 9.97 5.49 -7.66
C GLY A 65 9.02 6.25 -6.73
N ALA A 66 8.30 7.26 -7.23
CA ALA A 66 7.31 7.99 -6.45
C ALA A 66 6.08 7.14 -6.10
N LEU A 67 5.68 6.23 -6.99
CA LEU A 67 4.56 5.31 -6.77
C LEU A 67 4.94 4.21 -5.76
N SER A 68 6.12 3.61 -5.89
CA SER A 68 6.68 2.61 -4.96
C SER A 68 6.73 3.17 -3.55
N ALA A 69 7.33 4.34 -3.35
CA ALA A 69 7.41 4.97 -2.03
C ALA A 69 6.03 5.24 -1.39
N ARG A 70 5.03 5.60 -2.22
CA ARG A 70 3.66 5.82 -1.75
C ARG A 70 2.98 4.50 -1.38
N ALA A 71 3.18 3.46 -2.16
CA ALA A 71 2.62 2.14 -1.91
C ALA A 71 3.20 1.54 -0.62
N ASP A 72 4.51 1.61 -0.44
CA ASP A 72 5.18 1.16 0.79
C ASP A 72 4.65 1.90 2.02
N SER A 73 4.50 3.23 1.93
CA SER A 73 3.96 4.03 3.03
C SER A 73 2.52 3.66 3.35
N ALA A 74 1.68 3.38 2.35
CA ALA A 74 0.29 3.00 2.55
C ALA A 74 0.18 1.58 3.14
N ALA A 75 0.96 0.64 2.63
CA ALA A 75 1.04 -0.72 3.16
C ALA A 75 1.49 -0.72 4.62
N ALA A 76 2.54 0.02 4.96
CA ALA A 76 3.02 0.16 6.33
C ALA A 76 1.96 0.77 7.26
N ALA A 77 1.21 1.78 6.80
CA ALA A 77 0.13 2.37 7.59
C ALA A 77 -1.02 1.39 7.87
N LEU A 78 -1.39 0.57 6.89
CA LEU A 78 -2.43 -0.46 7.04
C LEU A 78 -2.01 -1.55 8.04
N VAL A 79 -0.76 -2.00 7.97
CA VAL A 79 -0.20 -2.98 8.92
C VAL A 79 -0.16 -2.40 10.33
N ALA A 80 0.33 -1.16 10.48
CA ALA A 80 0.37 -0.49 11.79
C ALA A 80 -1.03 -0.29 12.40
N ALA A 81 -2.03 -0.01 11.57
CA ALA A 81 -3.42 0.06 12.00
C ALA A 81 -3.93 -1.31 12.48
N ALA A 82 -3.65 -2.39 11.73
CA ALA A 82 -4.00 -3.76 12.12
C ALA A 82 -3.39 -4.13 13.49
N ASP A 83 -2.10 -3.85 13.69
CA ASP A 83 -1.41 -4.13 14.95
C ASP A 83 -1.98 -3.32 16.11
N THR A 84 -2.41 -2.08 15.86
CA THR A 84 -3.10 -1.27 16.85
C THR A 84 -4.43 -1.89 17.25
N TYR A 85 -5.23 -2.36 16.30
CA TYR A 85 -6.51 -3.02 16.60
C TYR A 85 -6.32 -4.30 17.43
N ASP A 86 -5.36 -5.16 17.05
CA ASP A 86 -5.04 -6.37 17.81
C ASP A 86 -4.62 -6.05 19.26
N ALA A 87 -3.82 -4.99 19.45
CA ALA A 87 -3.38 -4.55 20.78
C ALA A 87 -4.54 -4.04 21.63
N GLN A 88 -5.47 -3.27 21.04
CA GLN A 88 -6.66 -2.77 21.72
C GLN A 88 -7.60 -3.91 22.14
N GLU A 89 -7.80 -4.89 21.26
CA GLU A 89 -8.63 -6.07 21.57
C GLU A 89 -8.03 -6.89 22.72
N ALA A 90 -6.71 -7.11 22.71
CA ALA A 90 -6.00 -7.79 23.79
C ALA A 90 -6.09 -7.05 25.14
N GLU A 91 -6.07 -5.71 25.12
CA GLU A 91 -6.25 -4.89 26.33
C GLU A 91 -7.67 -4.94 26.86
N ALA A 92 -8.67 -4.86 25.98
CA ALA A 92 -10.07 -4.98 26.32
C ALA A 92 -10.37 -6.34 26.97
N ALA A 93 -9.85 -7.44 26.40
CA ALA A 93 -10.01 -8.78 26.96
C ALA A 93 -9.43 -8.92 28.38
N ARG A 94 -8.26 -8.31 28.63
CA ARG A 94 -7.62 -8.30 29.96
C ARG A 94 -8.41 -7.48 30.98
N SER A 95 -8.93 -6.31 30.57
CA SER A 95 -9.73 -5.44 31.42
C SER A 95 -11.06 -6.08 31.83
N VAL A 96 -11.73 -6.78 30.91
CA VAL A 96 -12.98 -7.51 31.21
C VAL A 96 -12.74 -8.67 32.18
N THR A 97 -11.65 -9.42 31.99
CA THR A 97 -11.28 -10.53 32.89
C THR A 97 -10.94 -10.04 34.30
N SER A 98 -10.31 -8.87 34.43
CA SER A 98 -10.01 -8.25 35.73
C SER A 98 -11.25 -7.78 36.48
N VAL A 99 -12.32 -7.36 35.77
CA VAL A 99 -13.54 -6.85 36.40
C VAL A 99 -14.48 -7.98 36.83
N ALA A 100 -14.43 -9.14 36.16
CA ALA A 100 -15.28 -10.29 36.48
C ALA A 100 -14.71 -11.19 37.60
N GLY A 101 -13.43 -11.02 37.94
CA GLY A 101 -12.72 -11.82 38.95
C GLY A 101 -12.57 -11.17 40.33
N GLY A 102 -13.12 -9.96 40.55
CA GLY A 102 -13.10 -9.24 41.83
C GLY A 102 -14.49 -9.13 42.44
#